data_AF-A0A7Y2BIJ1-F1
#
_entry.id   AF-A0A7Y2BIJ1-F1
#
_cell.length_a   1.000
_cell.length_b   1.000
_cell.length_c   1.000
_cell.angle_alpha   90.00
_cell.angle_beta   90.00
_cell.angle_gamma   90.00
#
_symmetry.space_group_name_H-M   'P 1'
#
loop_
_entity.id
_entity.type
_entity.pdbx_description
1 polymer ?
#
loop_
_entity_poly.entity_id
_entity_poly.type
_entity_poly.pdbx_seq_one_letter_code
_entity_poly.pdbx_strand_id
1 'polypeptide(L)'
;MTRPLIASFLSHIDGDSPRESALQVYREAEEKHGVRVYDDHDARVAPGAFKPHMPISEERVRTLTRSWEQFDRALEPLGRAAERDLVIRSLGPFVSDTGLWVAGTDLAHDHLFIFGSGEVGSWTADQWDQHLANWAAVKQYNGRDDWTAERLVDQMRRAPRYKEWTELLRSLIAEARGTANRS
;
A
#
# COMPACT_ATOMS: atom_id res chain seq x y z
N MET A 1 1.66 -0.42 -21.30
CA MET A 1 0.44 -1.12 -20.89
C MET A 1 -0.11 -0.40 -19.66
N THR A 2 -1.36 0.06 -19.70
CA THR A 2 -2.02 0.66 -18.54
C THR A 2 -2.35 -0.46 -17.55
N ARG A 3 -1.99 -0.27 -16.28
CA ARG A 3 -2.26 -1.25 -15.21
C ARG A 3 -3.77 -1.39 -15.01
N PRO A 4 -4.31 -2.59 -14.74
CA PRO A 4 -5.76 -2.82 -14.67
C PRO A 4 -6.50 -1.89 -13.71
N LEU A 5 -5.93 -1.64 -12.53
CA LEU A 5 -6.54 -0.76 -11.53
C LEU A 5 -6.59 0.70 -12.00
N ILE A 6 -5.47 1.24 -12.49
CA ILE A 6 -5.40 2.61 -13.03
C ILE A 6 -6.36 2.76 -14.22
N ALA A 7 -6.45 1.76 -15.10
CA ALA A 7 -7.40 1.78 -16.21
C ALA A 7 -8.85 1.84 -15.72
N SER A 8 -9.20 1.06 -14.69
CA SER A 8 -10.53 1.10 -14.08
C SER A 8 -10.82 2.44 -13.40
N PHE A 9 -9.81 3.08 -12.79
CA PHE A 9 -9.95 4.40 -12.20
C PHE A 9 -10.21 5.45 -13.27
N LEU A 10 -9.40 5.48 -14.32
CA LEU A 10 -9.59 6.43 -15.42
C LEU A 10 -10.98 6.25 -16.08
N SER A 11 -11.39 5.01 -16.34
CA SER A 11 -12.74 4.69 -16.85
C SER A 11 -13.86 5.23 -15.94
N HIS A 12 -13.68 5.17 -14.62
CA HIS A 12 -14.65 5.77 -13.69
C HIS A 12 -14.65 7.30 -13.77
N ILE A 13 -13.48 7.92 -13.76
CA ILE A 13 -13.36 9.39 -13.78
C ILE A 13 -13.82 9.95 -15.14
N ASP A 14 -13.72 9.18 -16.21
CA ASP A 14 -14.29 9.51 -17.54
C ASP A 14 -15.80 9.29 -17.62
N GLY A 15 -16.41 8.63 -16.63
CA GLY A 15 -17.85 8.33 -16.59
C GLY A 15 -18.25 7.08 -17.38
N ASP A 16 -17.28 6.34 -17.93
CA ASP A 16 -17.50 5.12 -18.73
C ASP A 16 -17.83 3.90 -17.87
N SER A 17 -17.48 3.93 -16.57
CA SER A 17 -17.79 2.85 -15.63
C SER A 17 -18.26 3.36 -14.26
N PRO A 18 -19.14 2.61 -13.57
CA PRO A 18 -19.56 2.96 -12.22
C PRO A 18 -18.41 2.81 -11.22
N ARG A 19 -18.51 3.53 -10.10
CA ARG A 19 -17.50 3.53 -9.04
C ARG A 19 -17.30 2.14 -8.44
N GLU A 20 -18.37 1.38 -8.32
CA GLU A 20 -18.39 0.02 -7.78
C GLU A 20 -17.47 -0.92 -8.56
N SER A 21 -17.31 -0.71 -9.88
CA SER A 21 -16.35 -1.46 -10.68
C SER A 21 -14.91 -1.16 -10.26
N ALA A 22 -14.57 0.11 -10.04
CA ALA A 22 -13.25 0.49 -9.54
C ALA A 22 -12.97 -0.05 -8.13
N LEU A 23 -13.98 -0.03 -7.25
CA LEU A 23 -13.88 -0.62 -5.91
C LEU A 23 -13.66 -2.15 -5.97
N GLN A 24 -14.38 -2.83 -6.87
CA GLN A 24 -14.25 -4.27 -7.04
C GLN A 24 -12.84 -4.65 -7.54
N VAL A 25 -12.33 -3.96 -8.56
CA VAL A 25 -10.96 -4.19 -9.07
C VAL A 25 -9.92 -3.90 -7.99
N TYR A 26 -10.13 -2.89 -7.14
CA TYR A 26 -9.27 -2.64 -5.98
C TYR A 26 -9.27 -3.81 -4.99
N ARG A 27 -10.46 -4.30 -4.59
CA ARG A 27 -10.61 -5.44 -3.66
C ARG A 27 -10.00 -6.73 -4.21
N GLU A 28 -10.17 -6.99 -5.50
CA GLU A 28 -9.57 -8.14 -6.17
C GLU A 28 -8.05 -8.08 -6.14
N ALA A 29 -7.45 -6.89 -6.26
CA ALA A 29 -6.02 -6.73 -6.15
C ALA A 29 -5.51 -6.98 -4.72
N GLU A 30 -6.21 -6.47 -3.70
CA GLU A 30 -5.90 -6.77 -2.31
C GLU A 30 -5.97 -8.28 -2.02
N GLU A 31 -7.01 -8.96 -2.49
CA GLU A 31 -7.20 -10.40 -2.31
C GLU A 31 -6.14 -11.21 -3.03
N LYS A 32 -5.86 -10.87 -4.29
CA LYS A 32 -4.83 -11.53 -5.11
C LYS A 32 -3.45 -11.52 -4.44
N HIS A 33 -3.11 -10.43 -3.77
CA HIS A 33 -1.79 -10.25 -3.17
C HIS A 33 -1.75 -10.49 -1.66
N GLY A 34 -2.91 -10.74 -1.02
CA GLY A 34 -3.01 -10.85 0.42
C GLY A 34 -2.50 -9.60 1.13
N VAL A 35 -2.87 -8.41 0.63
CA VAL A 35 -2.50 -7.12 1.24
C VAL A 35 -3.77 -6.31 1.43
N ARG A 36 -4.01 -5.84 2.66
CA ARG A 36 -5.09 -4.91 3.00
C ARG A 36 -4.48 -3.57 3.40
N VAL A 37 -5.03 -2.48 2.89
CA VAL A 37 -4.57 -1.11 3.19
C VAL A 37 -5.61 -0.37 4.03
N TYR A 38 -5.17 0.39 5.04
CA TYR A 38 -6.01 1.21 5.93
C TYR A 38 -5.38 2.60 6.10
N ASP A 39 -6.18 3.68 6.10
CA ASP A 39 -5.74 5.11 6.07
C ASP A 39 -5.82 5.81 7.46
N ASP A 40 -5.99 5.06 8.56
CA ASP A 40 -6.28 5.63 9.91
C ASP A 40 -5.14 5.35 10.91
N HIS A 41 -3.88 5.56 10.50
CA HIS A 41 -2.72 5.31 11.34
C HIS A 41 -1.64 6.39 11.21
N ASP A 42 -1.09 6.83 12.35
CA ASP A 42 0.10 7.68 12.37
C ASP A 42 1.36 6.80 12.16
N ALA A 43 1.96 6.86 10.97
CA ALA A 43 3.14 6.07 10.63
C ALA A 43 4.38 6.36 11.50
N ARG A 44 4.39 7.46 12.27
CA ARG A 44 5.46 7.77 13.23
C ARG A 44 5.34 6.96 14.51
N VAL A 45 4.16 6.42 14.80
CA VAL A 45 3.91 5.65 16.01
C VAL A 45 4.61 4.29 15.95
N ALA A 46 4.74 3.68 14.77
CA ALA A 46 5.36 2.35 14.62
C ALA A 46 5.93 2.12 13.20
N PRO A 47 7.03 2.80 12.82
CA PRO A 47 7.63 2.60 11.51
C PRO A 47 8.35 1.24 11.42
N GLY A 48 7.99 0.43 10.43
CA GLY A 48 8.55 -0.88 10.11
C GLY A 48 7.48 -1.94 9.88
N ALA A 49 7.92 -3.19 9.78
CA ALA A 49 7.06 -4.36 9.76
C ALA A 49 7.12 -5.11 11.08
N PHE A 50 5.98 -5.68 11.49
CA PHE A 50 5.79 -6.32 12.78
C PHE A 50 4.98 -7.60 12.62
N LYS A 51 5.22 -8.58 13.49
CA LYS A 51 4.41 -9.79 13.60
C LYS A 51 3.73 -9.83 14.96
N PRO A 52 2.48 -10.28 15.05
CA PRO A 52 1.81 -10.42 16.33
C PRO A 52 2.29 -11.69 17.05
N HIS A 53 2.36 -11.64 18.38
CA HIS A 53 2.74 -12.82 19.19
C HIS A 53 1.73 -13.97 19.09
N MET A 54 0.48 -13.65 18.80
CA MET A 54 -0.64 -14.56 18.60
C MET A 54 -1.48 -14.04 17.43
N PRO A 55 -2.24 -14.89 16.70
CA PRO A 55 -3.15 -14.40 15.67
C PRO A 55 -4.12 -13.36 16.22
N ILE A 56 -4.18 -12.19 15.58
CA ILE A 56 -5.07 -11.09 15.93
C ILE A 56 -5.93 -10.73 14.73
N SER A 57 -7.18 -10.34 14.97
CA SER A 57 -8.08 -9.89 13.91
C SER A 57 -7.63 -8.55 13.32
N GLU A 58 -8.01 -8.28 12.07
CA GLU A 58 -7.76 -6.98 11.42
C GLU A 58 -8.30 -5.80 12.25
N GLU A 59 -9.49 -5.96 12.83
CA GLU A 59 -10.10 -4.94 13.71
C GLU A 59 -9.26 -4.69 14.96
N ARG A 60 -8.67 -5.75 15.54
CA ARG A 60 -7.79 -5.61 16.69
C ARG A 60 -6.52 -4.87 16.30
N VAL A 61 -5.89 -5.20 15.17
CA VAL A 61 -4.72 -4.51 14.65
C VAL A 61 -4.98 -3.01 14.53
N ARG A 62 -6.10 -2.60 13.92
CA ARG A 62 -6.49 -1.18 13.79
C ARG A 62 -6.65 -0.46 15.12
N THR A 63 -7.08 -1.18 16.15
CA THR A 63 -7.21 -0.59 17.50
C THR A 63 -5.84 -0.39 18.13
N LEU A 64 -4.94 -1.37 17.95
CA LEU A 64 -3.58 -1.32 18.50
C LEU A 64 -2.77 -0.17 17.88
N THR A 65 -2.94 0.09 16.59
CA THR A 65 -2.20 1.13 15.86
C THR A 65 -2.56 2.56 16.28
N ARG A 66 -3.55 2.73 17.16
CA ARG A 66 -3.92 4.00 17.81
C ARG A 66 -3.25 4.22 19.17
N SER A 67 -2.52 3.23 19.70
CA SER A 67 -1.83 3.31 20.99
C SER A 67 -0.51 2.56 20.94
N TRP A 68 0.61 3.30 20.96
CA TRP A 68 1.96 2.72 20.92
C TRP A 68 2.16 1.64 21.99
N GLU A 69 1.76 1.91 23.23
CA GLU A 69 1.95 0.96 24.33
C GLU A 69 1.21 -0.36 24.12
N GLN A 70 0.02 -0.33 23.51
CA GLN A 70 -0.72 -1.56 23.22
C GLN A 70 -0.13 -2.29 22.01
N PHE A 71 0.33 -1.53 21.01
CA PHE A 71 1.01 -2.07 19.84
C PHE A 71 2.29 -2.80 20.23
N ASP A 72 3.19 -2.16 20.99
CA ASP A 72 4.48 -2.71 21.43
C ASP A 72 4.34 -3.97 22.31
N ARG A 73 3.23 -4.09 23.06
CA ARG A 73 2.95 -5.30 23.86
C ARG A 73 2.40 -6.47 23.04
N ALA A 74 1.79 -6.20 21.89
CA ALA A 74 1.06 -7.19 21.11
C ALA A 74 1.82 -7.66 19.87
N LEU A 75 2.72 -6.83 19.35
CA LEU A 75 3.51 -7.10 18.17
C LEU A 75 5.00 -6.95 18.44
N GLU A 76 5.79 -7.78 17.79
CA GLU A 76 7.25 -7.69 17.79
C GLU A 76 7.75 -7.22 16.41
N PRO A 77 8.80 -6.37 16.36
CA PRO A 77 9.42 -5.97 15.10
C PRO A 77 9.93 -7.17 14.31
N LEU A 78 9.71 -7.17 13.00
CA LEU A 78 10.41 -8.08 12.11
C LEU A 78 11.88 -7.67 12.03
N GLY A 79 12.77 -8.67 11.99
CA GLY A 79 14.15 -8.41 11.61
C GLY A 79 14.23 -7.92 10.17
N ARG A 80 15.21 -7.06 9.86
CA ARG A 80 15.39 -6.43 8.53
C ARG A 80 15.33 -7.41 7.35
N ALA A 81 15.83 -8.63 7.52
CA ALA A 81 15.78 -9.66 6.48
C ALA A 81 14.34 -10.16 6.22
N ALA A 82 13.58 -10.40 7.29
CA ALA A 82 12.19 -10.85 7.19
C ALA A 82 11.27 -9.76 6.64
N GLU A 83 11.48 -8.50 7.05
CA GLU A 83 10.80 -7.34 6.49
C GLU A 83 11.08 -7.20 4.99
N ARG A 84 12.35 -7.30 4.58
CA ARG A 84 12.74 -7.25 3.16
C ARG A 84 12.04 -8.35 2.35
N ASP A 85 12.02 -9.57 2.87
CA ASP A 85 11.35 -10.70 2.22
C ASP A 85 9.83 -10.50 2.11
N LEU A 86 9.19 -9.96 3.15
CA LEU A 86 7.76 -9.61 3.15
C LEU A 86 7.45 -8.58 2.05
N VAL A 87 8.30 -7.55 1.96
CA VAL A 87 8.18 -6.51 0.94
C VAL A 87 8.34 -7.09 -0.47
N ILE A 88 9.36 -7.92 -0.70
CA ILE A 88 9.60 -8.51 -2.03
C ILE A 88 8.49 -9.49 -2.42
N ARG A 89 7.99 -10.30 -1.49
CA ARG A 89 7.02 -11.37 -1.82
C ARG A 89 5.60 -10.89 -1.94
N SER A 90 5.19 -9.92 -1.14
CA SER A 90 3.77 -9.52 -1.03
C SER A 90 3.55 -8.08 -1.49
N LEU A 91 4.27 -7.12 -0.88
CA LEU A 91 4.04 -5.71 -1.14
C LEU A 91 4.45 -5.30 -2.56
N GLY A 92 5.64 -5.68 -3.01
CA GLY A 92 6.19 -5.36 -4.33
C GLY A 92 5.30 -5.78 -5.51
N PRO A 93 4.80 -7.03 -5.56
CA PRO A 93 3.81 -7.43 -6.55
C PRO A 93 2.52 -6.61 -6.47
N PHE A 94 2.01 -6.38 -5.26
CA PHE A 94 0.80 -5.59 -5.04
C PHE A 94 0.96 -4.16 -5.58
N VAL A 95 2.00 -3.42 -5.19
CA VAL A 95 2.25 -2.06 -5.71
C VAL A 95 2.49 -2.04 -7.22
N SER A 96 3.08 -3.10 -7.78
CA SER A 96 3.33 -3.21 -9.23
C SER A 96 2.07 -3.42 -10.05
N ASP A 97 1.14 -4.24 -9.57
CA ASP A 97 -0.09 -4.60 -10.31
C ASP A 97 -1.17 -3.52 -10.17
N THR A 98 -1.33 -3.00 -8.96
CA THR A 98 -2.26 -1.90 -8.66
C THR A 98 -1.77 -0.56 -9.21
N GLY A 99 -0.45 -0.42 -9.38
CA GLY A 99 0.14 0.88 -9.62
C GLY A 99 0.14 1.77 -8.39
N LEU A 100 -0.02 1.24 -7.17
CA LEU A 100 0.18 2.01 -5.93
C LEU A 100 1.61 2.52 -5.80
N TRP A 101 2.55 1.84 -6.45
CA TRP A 101 3.89 2.33 -6.74
C TRP A 101 3.91 3.76 -7.33
N VAL A 102 2.90 4.09 -8.16
CA VAL A 102 2.75 5.39 -8.82
C VAL A 102 2.35 6.44 -7.80
N ALA A 103 1.54 6.06 -6.80
CA ALA A 103 1.05 6.91 -5.70
C ALA A 103 2.06 7.03 -4.52
N GLY A 104 3.24 6.42 -4.64
CA GLY A 104 4.06 5.87 -3.56
C GLY A 104 4.32 6.75 -2.32
N THR A 105 4.52 8.06 -2.45
CA THR A 105 4.78 8.91 -1.27
C THR A 105 3.52 9.16 -0.44
N ASP A 106 2.37 9.28 -1.11
CA ASP A 106 1.13 9.69 -0.47
C ASP A 106 0.56 8.56 0.41
N LEU A 107 0.79 7.31 -0.01
CA LEU A 107 0.38 6.13 0.73
C LEU A 107 1.30 5.82 1.92
N ALA A 108 2.60 6.17 1.84
CA ALA A 108 3.55 5.87 2.90
C ALA A 108 3.18 6.54 4.23
N HIS A 109 2.73 7.80 4.22
CA HIS A 109 2.67 8.61 5.44
C HIS A 109 1.55 8.22 6.42
N ASP A 110 0.45 7.65 5.93
CA ASP A 110 -0.79 7.51 6.73
C ASP A 110 -1.40 6.10 6.64
N HIS A 111 -0.76 5.17 5.93
CA HIS A 111 -1.34 3.85 5.70
C HIS A 111 -0.69 2.71 6.48
N LEU A 112 -1.57 1.90 7.06
CA LEU A 112 -1.26 0.61 7.62
C LEU A 112 -1.53 -0.48 6.58
N PHE A 113 -0.56 -1.38 6.42
CA PHE A 113 -0.68 -2.57 5.60
C PHE A 113 -0.84 -3.79 6.49
N ILE A 114 -1.87 -4.61 6.25
CA ILE A 114 -2.03 -5.91 6.88
C ILE A 114 -1.83 -6.98 5.81
N PHE A 115 -0.93 -7.91 6.08
CA PHE A 115 -0.58 -9.00 5.17
C PHE A 115 -1.41 -10.24 5.49
N GLY A 116 -1.73 -11.05 4.47
CA GLY A 116 -2.51 -12.28 4.62
C GLY A 116 -1.82 -13.34 5.52
N SER A 117 -0.52 -13.21 5.72
CA SER A 117 0.29 -14.00 6.67
C SER A 117 0.22 -13.48 8.12
N GLY A 118 -0.45 -12.35 8.36
CA GLY A 118 -0.72 -11.79 9.69
C GLY A 118 0.24 -10.68 10.12
N GLU A 119 1.33 -10.45 9.38
CA GLU A 119 2.21 -9.32 9.61
C GLU A 119 1.52 -7.99 9.32
N VAL A 120 2.04 -6.94 9.92
CA VAL A 120 1.55 -5.57 9.82
C VAL A 120 2.72 -4.68 9.45
N GLY A 121 2.53 -3.74 8.52
CA GLY A 121 3.56 -2.82 8.07
C GLY A 121 3.06 -1.38 8.00
N SER A 122 3.92 -0.45 8.38
CA SER A 122 3.71 0.99 8.27
C SER A 122 5.08 1.64 8.08
N TRP A 123 5.24 2.59 7.17
CA TRP A 123 6.58 3.07 6.81
C TRP A 123 6.60 4.57 6.60
N THR A 124 7.65 5.24 7.04
CA THR A 124 7.88 6.62 6.63
C THR A 124 8.12 6.72 5.12
N ALA A 125 8.04 7.92 4.54
CA ALA A 125 8.39 8.16 3.14
C ALA A 125 9.76 7.56 2.76
N ASP A 126 10.77 7.82 3.60
CA ASP A 126 12.15 7.40 3.34
C ASP A 126 12.28 5.86 3.35
N GLN A 127 11.61 5.20 4.30
CA GLN A 127 11.57 3.74 4.36
C GLN A 127 10.84 3.15 3.15
N TRP A 128 9.73 3.78 2.76
CA TRP A 128 8.96 3.39 1.60
C TRP A 128 9.77 3.50 0.31
N ASP A 129 10.47 4.61 0.09
CA ASP A 129 11.34 4.80 -1.07
C ASP A 129 12.47 3.76 -1.10
N GLN A 130 13.04 3.42 0.06
CA GLN A 130 14.03 2.35 0.17
C GLN A 130 13.45 0.96 -0.16
N HIS A 131 12.19 0.68 0.21
CA HIS A 131 11.49 -0.54 -0.16
C HIS A 131 11.20 -0.60 -1.66
N LEU A 132 10.76 0.51 -2.26
CA LEU A 132 10.60 0.63 -3.71
C LEU A 132 11.93 0.40 -4.44
N ALA A 133 13.03 0.95 -3.94
CA ALA A 133 14.37 0.74 -4.50
C ALA A 133 14.82 -0.73 -4.37
N ASN A 134 14.57 -1.36 -3.22
CA ASN A 134 14.88 -2.78 -3.01
C ASN A 134 14.05 -3.69 -3.93
N TRP A 135 12.76 -3.39 -4.09
CA TRP A 135 11.88 -4.10 -5.02
C TRP A 135 12.30 -3.90 -6.47
N ALA A 136 12.58 -2.65 -6.85
CA ALA A 136 13.07 -2.29 -8.17
C ALA A 136 14.37 -3.04 -8.45
N ALA A 137 15.35 -3.06 -7.55
CA ALA A 137 16.59 -3.82 -7.73
C ALA A 137 16.36 -5.33 -7.94
N VAL A 138 15.39 -5.93 -7.22
CA VAL A 138 15.01 -7.34 -7.39
C VAL A 138 14.34 -7.59 -8.75
N LYS A 139 13.59 -6.62 -9.28
CA LYS A 139 12.96 -6.71 -10.61
C LYS A 139 13.85 -6.22 -11.77
N GLN A 140 14.81 -5.34 -11.50
CA GLN A 140 15.81 -4.78 -12.43
C GLN A 140 16.93 -5.77 -12.73
N TYR A 141 17.01 -6.88 -12.00
CA TYR A 141 17.72 -8.07 -12.49
C TYR A 141 17.13 -8.64 -13.79
N ASN A 142 16.06 -8.05 -14.34
CA ASN A 142 15.61 -8.20 -15.72
C ASN A 142 16.12 -7.08 -16.68
N GLY A 143 17.28 -6.45 -16.40
CA GLY A 143 18.11 -5.79 -17.41
C GLY A 143 17.89 -4.30 -17.69
N ARG A 144 17.51 -3.47 -16.70
CA ARG A 144 17.55 -1.99 -16.83
C ARG A 144 18.05 -1.32 -15.56
N ASP A 145 19.31 -0.88 -15.57
CA ASP A 145 20.00 -0.30 -14.40
C ASP A 145 19.75 1.21 -14.19
N ASP A 146 19.01 1.88 -15.09
CA ASP A 146 18.82 3.34 -15.10
C ASP A 146 17.57 3.84 -14.35
N TRP A 147 16.80 2.93 -13.76
CA TRP A 147 15.48 3.17 -13.17
C TRP A 147 15.53 3.18 -11.64
N THR A 148 15.84 4.32 -11.01
CA THR A 148 15.79 4.45 -9.53
C THR A 148 14.37 4.68 -9.02
N ALA A 149 14.09 4.36 -7.75
CA ALA A 149 12.78 4.57 -7.13
C ALA A 149 12.35 6.06 -7.20
N GLU A 150 13.27 7.00 -6.98
CA GLU A 150 13.01 8.44 -6.98
C GLU A 150 12.65 8.95 -8.38
N ARG A 151 13.40 8.51 -9.40
CA ARG A 151 13.13 8.87 -10.81
C ARG A 151 11.75 8.36 -11.23
N LEU A 152 11.32 7.27 -10.62
CA LEU A 152 10.06 6.64 -10.91
C LEU A 152 8.88 7.33 -10.24
N VAL A 153 9.02 7.71 -8.98
CA VAL A 153 8.05 8.59 -8.31
C VAL A 153 7.89 9.91 -9.09
N ASP A 154 8.98 10.53 -9.53
CA ASP A 154 8.93 11.81 -10.27
C ASP A 154 8.27 11.68 -11.66
N GLN A 155 8.59 10.62 -12.42
CA GLN A 155 7.90 10.34 -13.68
C GLN A 155 6.39 10.12 -13.47
N MET A 156 6.01 9.58 -12.32
CA MET A 156 4.64 9.19 -12.02
C MET A 156 3.76 10.34 -11.56
N ARG A 157 4.31 11.31 -10.82
CA ARG A 157 3.62 12.58 -10.54
C ARG A 157 3.30 13.38 -11.81
N ARG A 158 3.99 13.09 -12.91
CA ARG A 158 3.76 13.68 -14.24
C ARG A 158 2.75 12.91 -15.09
N ALA A 159 2.23 11.79 -14.60
CA ALA A 159 1.20 11.03 -15.30
C ALA A 159 -0.07 11.89 -15.46
N PRO A 160 -0.76 11.79 -16.61
CA PRO A 160 -2.04 12.48 -16.79
C PRO A 160 -3.01 12.13 -15.66
N ARG A 161 -3.68 13.15 -15.11
CA ARG A 161 -4.74 13.00 -14.11
C ARG A 161 -4.29 12.27 -12.84
N TYR A 162 -2.98 12.31 -12.55
CA TYR A 162 -2.37 11.75 -11.34
C TYR A 162 -3.21 12.01 -10.09
N LYS A 163 -3.52 13.29 -9.84
CA LYS A 163 -4.28 13.74 -8.67
C LYS A 163 -5.66 13.09 -8.59
N GLU A 164 -6.41 13.08 -9.69
CA GLU A 164 -7.79 12.59 -9.73
C GLU A 164 -7.87 11.10 -9.37
N TRP A 165 -7.02 10.26 -9.97
CA TRP A 165 -7.07 8.83 -9.66
C TRP A 165 -6.43 8.48 -8.32
N THR A 166 -5.46 9.27 -7.81
CA THR A 166 -4.97 9.09 -6.43
C THR A 166 -6.00 9.46 -5.37
N GLU A 167 -6.78 10.52 -5.61
CA GLU A 167 -7.89 10.91 -4.73
C GLU A 167 -9.00 9.84 -4.74
N LEU A 168 -9.34 9.31 -5.91
CA LEU A 168 -10.26 8.20 -6.04
C LEU A 168 -9.76 6.98 -5.26
N LEU A 169 -8.49 6.60 -5.41
CA LEU A 169 -7.90 5.49 -4.71
C LEU A 169 -8.02 5.65 -3.17
N ARG A 170 -7.68 6.81 -2.61
CA ARG A 170 -7.84 7.07 -1.16
C ARG A 170 -9.29 6.89 -0.71
N SER A 171 -10.21 7.44 -1.49
CA SER A 171 -11.63 7.31 -1.23
C SER A 171 -12.10 5.84 -1.26
N LEU A 172 -11.58 5.04 -2.20
CA LEU A 172 -11.86 3.61 -2.30
C LEU A 172 -11.22 2.80 -1.15
N ILE A 173 -10.04 3.18 -0.67
CA ILE A 173 -9.42 2.59 0.53
C ILE A 173 -10.35 2.80 1.73
N ALA A 174 -10.78 4.04 1.99
CA ALA A 174 -11.72 4.34 3.08
C ALA A 174 -13.04 3.57 2.92
N GLU A 175 -13.60 3.52 1.71
CA GLU A 175 -14.84 2.81 1.42
C GLU A 175 -14.72 1.29 1.61
N ALA A 176 -13.61 0.69 1.16
CA ALA A 176 -13.34 -0.74 1.33
C ALA A 176 -13.33 -1.15 2.81
N ARG A 177 -12.99 -0.23 3.71
CA ARG A 177 -12.94 -0.45 5.17
C ARG A 177 -14.22 -0.04 5.90
N GLY A 178 -15.27 0.36 5.17
CA GLY A 178 -16.54 0.79 5.76
C GLY A 178 -16.46 2.15 6.47
N THR A 179 -15.39 2.91 6.26
CA THR A 179 -15.21 4.27 6.80
C THR A 179 -15.65 5.34 5.81
N ALA A 180 -16.55 5.01 4.87
CA ALA A 180 -17.03 5.96 3.88
C ALA A 180 -17.47 7.26 4.57
N ASN A 181 -16.82 8.36 4.17
CA ASN A 181 -17.14 9.71 4.61
C ASN A 181 -18.65 9.90 4.53
N ARG A 182 -19.26 10.29 5.66
CA ARG A 182 -20.56 10.93 5.62
C ARG A 182 -20.42 12.12 4.68
N SER A 183 -21.06 12.02 3.53
CA SER A 183 -21.35 13.09 2.59
C SER A 183 -21.90 14.32 3.32
#